data_AF-A0A521Z680-F1
#
_entry.id   AF-A0A521Z680-F1
#
_cell.length_a   1.000
_cell.length_b   1.000
_cell.length_c   1.000
_cell.angle_alpha   90.00
_cell.angle_beta   90.00
_cell.angle_gamma   90.00
#
_symmetry.space_group_name_H-M   'P 1'
#
loop_
_entity.id
_entity.type
_entity.pdbx_description
1 polymer ?
#
loop_
_entity_poly.entity_id
_entity_poly.type
_entity_poly.pdbx_seq_one_letter_code
_entity_poly.pdbx_strand_id
1 'polypeptide(L)'
;MTRFQLNWALSAALLASLAAPASAGVFGTLGNFDVVNDTGATAYGFEIDLEGLHSSDITDTFGGAGRGFPTSVERYGAPSISEYTNGSIFGVKVTYQALYNGGGWSVGTPSGVFTTPGESCWTGGNIGYGAATPCDHFGVGTIGNPTKTSYAWLVESNSPGVLTTATVNLPAPIWSVTPAPNPAAPAPVVVAQIQAPKPEIESQFGSAIWVKVYTTELENKVELEELVGGNAKVQAAKSHTEIEWQLLQTDPGNPLAGQLENGGGAAVGEKAESVLRRYEFFNYSGLYDPETHEALPVLGDSHPGEGELGDFIGAQNVAVNLNGNPVGAVPEPATHALMLSGLAMALLVVRRRQG
;
A
#
# COMPACT_ATOMS: atom_id res chain seq x y z
N MET A 1 -43.01 -42.38 -52.92
CA MET A 1 -44.11 -42.08 -51.99
C MET A 1 -43.91 -42.99 -50.78
N THR A 2 -43.17 -42.51 -49.76
CA THR A 2 -43.67 -41.93 -48.49
C THR A 2 -44.31 -42.98 -47.58
N ARG A 3 -44.02 -43.13 -46.28
CA ARG A 3 -43.12 -42.49 -45.31
C ARG A 3 -43.20 -43.41 -44.07
N PHE A 4 -42.09 -43.90 -43.53
CA PHE A 4 -42.05 -44.44 -42.16
C PHE A 4 -42.01 -43.24 -41.19
N GLN A 5 -42.99 -43.13 -40.31
CA GLN A 5 -42.97 -42.14 -39.23
C GLN A 5 -42.12 -42.66 -38.07
N LEU A 6 -41.22 -41.79 -37.62
CA LEU A 6 -40.15 -42.03 -36.66
C LEU A 6 -40.53 -41.26 -35.39
N ASN A 7 -40.83 -41.98 -34.31
CA ASN A 7 -40.99 -41.41 -32.96
C ASN A 7 -39.60 -41.07 -32.42
N TRP A 8 -39.29 -39.78 -32.29
CA TRP A 8 -38.14 -39.31 -31.50
C TRP A 8 -38.63 -38.82 -30.15
N ALA A 9 -38.24 -39.53 -29.09
CA ALA A 9 -38.33 -39.03 -27.72
C ALA A 9 -37.26 -37.94 -27.52
N LEU A 10 -37.67 -36.74 -27.12
CA LEU A 10 -36.78 -35.68 -26.66
C LEU A 10 -36.26 -36.05 -25.26
N SER A 11 -34.93 -36.25 -25.14
CA SER A 11 -34.23 -36.18 -23.86
C SER A 11 -33.69 -34.76 -23.69
N ALA A 12 -34.36 -33.95 -22.85
CA ALA A 12 -33.86 -32.65 -22.41
C ALA A 12 -32.86 -32.86 -21.26
N ALA A 13 -31.56 -32.71 -21.53
CA ALA A 13 -30.54 -32.64 -20.50
C ALA A 13 -30.44 -31.19 -19.99
N LEU A 14 -30.95 -30.97 -18.78
CA LEU A 14 -30.85 -29.73 -18.04
C LEU A 14 -29.39 -29.54 -17.58
N LEU A 15 -28.62 -28.70 -18.29
CA LEU A 15 -27.35 -28.18 -17.80
C LEU A 15 -27.64 -27.09 -16.76
N ALA A 16 -27.83 -27.50 -15.50
CA ALA A 16 -27.75 -26.57 -14.39
C ALA A 16 -26.29 -26.11 -14.25
N SER A 17 -25.99 -24.95 -14.84
CA SER A 17 -24.79 -24.19 -14.54
C SER A 17 -24.83 -23.82 -13.05
N LEU A 18 -24.09 -24.57 -12.22
CA LEU A 18 -23.69 -24.13 -10.90
C LEU A 18 -22.76 -22.92 -11.09
N ALA A 19 -23.35 -21.73 -11.23
CA ALA A 19 -22.61 -20.51 -11.01
C ALA A 19 -22.25 -20.50 -9.52
N ALA A 20 -20.99 -20.77 -9.20
CA ALA A 20 -20.48 -20.48 -7.88
C ALA A 20 -20.74 -18.99 -7.60
N PRO A 21 -21.22 -18.60 -6.41
CA PRO A 21 -21.33 -17.19 -6.07
C PRO A 21 -19.92 -16.59 -6.18
N ALA A 22 -19.73 -15.68 -7.14
CA ALA A 22 -18.54 -14.85 -7.18
C ALA A 22 -18.61 -13.92 -5.96
N SER A 23 -17.84 -14.24 -4.92
CA SER A 23 -17.62 -13.31 -3.82
C SER A 23 -16.76 -12.17 -4.38
N ALA A 24 -17.33 -10.98 -4.52
CA ALA A 24 -16.53 -9.78 -4.77
C ALA A 24 -15.72 -9.52 -3.49
N GLY A 25 -14.41 -9.82 -3.47
CA GLY A 25 -13.57 -9.50 -2.33
C GLY A 25 -13.32 -8.00 -2.21
N VAL A 26 -12.74 -7.57 -1.09
CA VAL A 26 -11.96 -6.32 -1.09
C VAL A 26 -10.77 -6.54 -2.04
N PHE A 27 -10.51 -5.63 -2.97
CA PHE A 27 -9.39 -5.76 -3.90
C PHE A 27 -8.38 -4.64 -3.69
N GLY A 28 -7.13 -5.01 -3.43
CA GLY A 28 -6.00 -4.10 -3.44
C GLY A 28 -6.03 -3.08 -2.30
N THR A 29 -5.17 -3.25 -1.29
CA THR A 29 -4.73 -2.12 -0.48
C THR A 29 -3.63 -1.41 -1.25
N LEU A 30 -3.88 -0.18 -1.65
CA LEU A 30 -2.93 0.64 -2.40
C LEU A 30 -2.30 1.67 -1.47
N GLY A 31 -1.00 1.89 -1.61
CA GLY A 31 -0.31 2.94 -0.87
C GLY A 31 0.76 3.60 -1.70
N ASN A 32 0.71 4.92 -1.76
CA ASN A 32 1.81 5.78 -2.17
C ASN A 32 2.22 6.64 -0.99
N PHE A 33 3.51 6.87 -0.83
CA PHE A 33 4.00 7.70 0.24
C PHE A 33 5.20 8.52 -0.14
N ASP A 34 5.24 9.69 0.44
CA ASP A 34 6.41 10.55 0.49
C ASP A 34 7.15 10.27 1.80
N VAL A 35 8.46 10.20 1.73
CA VAL A 35 9.32 9.98 2.89
C VAL A 35 10.56 10.84 2.78
N VAL A 36 10.89 11.52 3.88
CA VAL A 36 12.09 12.34 3.99
C VAL A 36 13.29 11.44 4.30
N ASN A 37 14.42 11.74 3.67
CA ASN A 37 15.71 11.21 4.05
C ASN A 37 16.34 12.12 5.11
N ASP A 38 16.22 11.73 6.37
CA ASP A 38 16.79 12.39 7.54
C ASP A 38 17.98 11.61 8.12
N THR A 39 18.51 10.63 7.37
CA THR A 39 19.54 9.69 7.85
C THR A 39 20.92 10.30 8.10
N GLY A 40 21.13 11.57 7.72
CA GLY A 40 22.43 12.25 7.76
C GLY A 40 23.37 11.89 6.61
N ALA A 41 22.95 11.01 5.69
CA ALA A 41 23.70 10.61 4.51
C ALA A 41 22.83 10.61 3.25
N THR A 42 23.46 10.78 2.08
CA THR A 42 22.75 10.57 0.80
C THR A 42 22.33 9.11 0.70
N ALA A 43 21.04 8.87 0.49
CA ALA A 43 20.50 7.55 0.19
C ALA A 43 20.56 7.28 -1.31
N TYR A 44 20.80 6.03 -1.66
CA TYR A 44 20.94 5.54 -3.04
C TYR A 44 19.89 4.46 -3.37
N GLY A 45 18.84 4.38 -2.55
CA GLY A 45 17.73 3.48 -2.74
C GLY A 45 16.80 3.48 -1.54
N PHE A 46 15.73 2.70 -1.64
CA PHE A 46 14.74 2.52 -0.60
C PHE A 46 14.19 1.10 -0.65
N GLU A 47 13.94 0.51 0.51
CA GLU A 47 13.39 -0.82 0.66
C GLU A 47 12.07 -0.76 1.43
N ILE A 48 11.05 -1.42 0.87
CA ILE A 48 9.77 -1.70 1.52
C ILE A 48 9.74 -3.19 1.81
N ASP A 49 9.70 -3.55 3.09
CA ASP A 49 9.57 -4.94 3.56
C ASP A 49 8.13 -5.21 3.99
N LEU A 50 7.51 -6.21 3.36
CA LEU A 50 6.14 -6.64 3.56
C LEU A 50 6.13 -8.09 4.03
N GLU A 51 6.10 -8.27 5.35
CA GLU A 51 6.06 -9.59 5.98
C GLU A 51 4.68 -10.25 5.77
N GLY A 52 4.67 -11.56 5.55
CA GLY A 52 3.46 -12.36 5.42
C GLY A 52 2.80 -12.34 4.04
N LEU A 53 3.40 -11.65 3.06
CA LEU A 53 2.95 -11.63 1.67
C LEU A 53 3.91 -12.38 0.75
N HIS A 54 3.37 -12.87 -0.37
CA HIS A 54 4.12 -13.37 -1.51
C HIS A 54 4.19 -12.33 -2.62
N SER A 55 5.12 -12.49 -3.56
CA SER A 55 5.26 -11.63 -4.74
C SER A 55 4.00 -11.63 -5.60
N SER A 56 3.23 -12.74 -5.59
CA SER A 56 1.90 -12.83 -6.22
C SER A 56 0.85 -11.93 -5.60
N ASP A 57 1.06 -11.51 -4.35
CA ASP A 57 0.18 -10.59 -3.63
C ASP A 57 0.54 -9.13 -3.92
N ILE A 58 1.68 -8.85 -4.58
CA ILE A 58 2.03 -7.49 -5.00
C ILE A 58 1.33 -7.20 -6.34
N THR A 59 0.33 -6.33 -6.31
CA THR A 59 -0.44 -5.95 -7.49
C THR A 59 0.23 -4.83 -8.27
N ASP A 60 0.90 -3.92 -7.56
CA ASP A 60 1.34 -2.64 -8.11
C ASP A 60 2.63 -2.16 -7.45
N THR A 61 3.46 -1.45 -8.21
CA THR A 61 4.60 -0.68 -7.67
C THR A 61 4.72 0.65 -8.41
N PHE A 62 5.07 1.71 -7.68
CA PHE A 62 5.28 3.02 -8.28
C PHE A 62 6.49 2.98 -9.23
N GLY A 63 6.33 3.41 -10.48
CA GLY A 63 7.36 3.26 -11.51
C GLY A 63 7.58 1.83 -12.03
N GLY A 64 6.72 0.87 -11.63
CA GLY A 64 6.67 -0.47 -12.20
C GLY A 64 6.29 -0.49 -13.69
N ALA A 65 6.67 -1.55 -14.39
CA ALA A 65 6.41 -1.68 -15.83
C ALA A 65 4.91 -1.85 -16.14
N GLY A 66 4.44 -1.27 -17.25
CA GLY A 66 3.09 -1.51 -17.78
C GLY A 66 1.99 -0.63 -17.17
N ARG A 67 2.34 0.49 -16.53
CA ARG A 67 1.48 1.22 -15.60
C ARG A 67 1.05 2.62 -16.03
N GLY A 68 1.22 2.96 -17.29
CA GLY A 68 0.83 4.28 -17.80
C GLY A 68 1.75 5.42 -17.33
N PHE A 69 2.74 5.15 -16.48
CA PHE A 69 3.85 6.03 -16.15
C PHE A 69 5.17 5.42 -16.65
N PRO A 70 6.14 6.25 -17.07
CA PRO A 70 7.47 5.76 -17.42
C PRO A 70 8.18 5.25 -16.16
N THR A 71 9.13 4.34 -16.31
CA THR A 71 9.96 3.88 -15.17
C THR A 71 10.78 4.99 -14.54
N SER A 72 10.96 6.13 -15.23
CA SER A 72 11.62 7.34 -14.72
C SER A 72 10.73 8.21 -13.82
N VAL A 73 9.50 7.77 -13.53
CA VAL A 73 8.57 8.47 -12.61
C VAL A 73 9.06 8.42 -11.16
N GLU A 74 9.91 7.44 -10.84
CA GLU A 74 10.64 7.32 -9.59
C GLU A 74 12.13 7.64 -9.85
N ARG A 75 12.84 8.20 -8.87
CA ARG A 75 14.22 8.69 -9.01
C ARG A 75 15.19 7.56 -9.35
N TYR A 76 15.12 6.45 -8.63
CA TYR A 76 15.96 5.27 -8.81
C TYR A 76 15.52 4.39 -10.00
N GLY A 77 14.27 4.52 -10.43
CA GLY A 77 13.70 3.82 -11.56
C GLY A 77 12.67 2.77 -11.13
N ALA A 78 12.45 1.76 -11.97
CA ALA A 78 11.55 0.66 -11.61
C ALA A 78 12.15 -0.16 -10.45
N PRO A 79 11.35 -0.55 -9.45
CA PRO A 79 11.84 -1.38 -8.36
C PRO A 79 12.02 -2.83 -8.80
N SER A 80 12.81 -3.55 -8.01
CA SER A 80 12.85 -5.00 -8.00
C SER A 80 11.95 -5.55 -6.89
N ILE A 81 11.41 -6.76 -7.10
CA ILE A 81 10.59 -7.48 -6.12
C ILE A 81 11.30 -8.80 -5.82
N SER A 82 11.53 -9.09 -4.55
CA SER A 82 12.18 -10.33 -4.13
C SER A 82 11.47 -10.94 -2.92
N GLU A 83 11.27 -12.24 -2.93
CA GLU A 83 10.73 -12.97 -1.78
C GLU A 83 11.86 -13.40 -0.86
N TYR A 84 11.54 -13.52 0.43
CA TYR A 84 12.43 -14.11 1.41
C TYR A 84 11.71 -15.08 2.34
N THR A 85 12.51 -15.96 2.94
CA THR A 85 12.09 -16.80 4.06
C THR A 85 13.23 -16.83 5.07
N ASN A 86 12.90 -16.51 6.32
CA ASN A 86 13.81 -16.56 7.46
C ASN A 86 13.16 -17.37 8.59
N GLY A 87 13.47 -18.67 8.63
CA GLY A 87 12.79 -19.60 9.52
C GLY A 87 11.31 -19.71 9.17
N SER A 88 10.44 -19.35 10.12
CA SER A 88 8.98 -19.35 9.94
C SER A 88 8.42 -18.04 9.38
N ILE A 89 9.25 -17.00 9.28
CA ILE A 89 8.85 -15.69 8.76
C ILE A 89 9.14 -15.68 7.26
N PHE A 90 8.19 -15.21 6.46
CA PHE A 90 8.35 -14.99 5.03
C PHE A 90 7.82 -13.61 4.67
N GLY A 91 8.20 -13.10 3.50
CA GLY A 91 7.71 -11.82 3.02
C GLY A 91 8.29 -11.44 1.68
N VAL A 92 8.00 -10.21 1.28
CA VAL A 92 8.48 -9.59 0.04
C VAL A 92 9.21 -8.30 0.34
N LYS A 93 10.31 -8.08 -0.37
CA LYS A 93 11.00 -6.79 -0.45
C LYS A 93 10.75 -6.15 -1.80
N VAL A 94 10.26 -4.93 -1.79
CA VAL A 94 10.22 -4.03 -2.96
C VAL A 94 11.37 -3.05 -2.81
N THR A 95 12.36 -3.14 -3.71
CA THR A 95 13.61 -2.39 -3.60
C THR A 95 13.80 -1.47 -4.80
N TYR A 96 13.84 -0.18 -4.52
CA TYR A 96 14.25 0.89 -5.43
C TYR A 96 15.74 1.15 -5.22
N GLN A 97 16.55 1.17 -6.28
CA GLN A 97 18.00 1.29 -6.11
C GLN A 97 18.69 1.97 -7.29
N ALA A 98 19.56 2.93 -6.98
CA ALA A 98 20.46 3.55 -7.95
C ALA A 98 21.48 2.54 -8.49
N LEU A 99 22.01 2.82 -9.68
CA LEU A 99 23.08 2.04 -10.27
C LEU A 99 24.43 2.53 -9.77
N TYR A 100 25.29 1.62 -9.29
CA TYR A 100 26.68 1.92 -8.98
C TYR A 100 27.57 1.52 -10.15
N ASN A 101 28.29 2.49 -10.73
CA ASN A 101 29.22 2.25 -11.83
C ASN A 101 30.36 3.27 -11.81
N GLY A 102 31.58 2.86 -12.16
CA GLY A 102 32.72 3.77 -12.30
C GLY A 102 33.12 4.51 -11.02
N GLY A 103 32.75 3.99 -9.84
CA GLY A 103 33.04 4.62 -8.55
C GLY A 103 31.99 5.64 -8.08
N GLY A 104 30.80 5.69 -8.70
CA GLY A 104 29.72 6.57 -8.29
C GLY A 104 28.33 5.98 -8.49
N TRP A 105 27.37 6.54 -7.78
CA TRP A 105 25.95 6.22 -7.90
C TRP A 105 25.29 7.10 -8.95
N SER A 106 24.34 6.54 -9.70
CA SER A 106 23.67 7.24 -10.80
C SER A 106 22.81 8.42 -10.35
N VAL A 107 22.18 8.30 -9.19
CA VAL A 107 21.29 9.29 -8.56
C VAL A 107 21.30 9.07 -7.05
N GLY A 108 20.85 10.05 -6.27
CA GLY A 108 20.67 9.90 -4.82
C GLY A 108 19.64 10.85 -4.25
N THR A 109 19.15 10.52 -3.05
CA THR A 109 18.33 11.40 -2.23
C THR A 109 19.20 12.00 -1.14
N PRO A 110 19.52 13.32 -1.18
CA PRO A 110 20.30 13.95 -0.13
C PRO A 110 19.57 13.86 1.20
N SER A 111 20.30 13.92 2.31
CA SER A 111 19.66 14.04 3.62
C SER A 111 19.32 15.49 3.95
N GLY A 112 18.22 15.73 4.64
CA GLY A 112 17.83 17.04 5.12
C GLY A 112 16.42 17.08 5.68
N VAL A 113 15.92 18.30 5.89
CA VAL A 113 14.54 18.56 6.30
C VAL A 113 13.73 18.94 5.08
N PHE A 114 12.52 18.40 4.96
CA PHE A 114 11.57 18.81 3.94
C PHE A 114 10.44 19.62 4.56
N THR A 115 10.36 20.91 4.23
CA THR A 115 9.26 21.76 4.68
C THR A 115 8.17 21.78 3.63
N THR A 116 6.98 21.33 4.01
CA THR A 116 5.82 21.31 3.13
C THR A 116 4.55 21.58 3.93
N PRO A 117 3.57 22.36 3.42
CA PRO A 117 2.27 22.50 4.05
C PRO A 117 1.39 21.25 3.80
N GLY A 118 1.98 20.05 3.85
CA GLY A 118 1.32 18.80 3.49
C GLY A 118 1.29 18.51 1.99
N GLU A 119 2.10 19.15 1.14
CA GLU A 119 2.27 18.77 -0.28
C GLU A 119 3.19 17.57 -0.47
N SER A 120 3.08 16.94 -1.65
CA SER A 120 3.91 15.80 -2.01
C SER A 120 5.33 16.20 -2.35
N CYS A 121 6.29 15.35 -1.95
CA CYS A 121 7.67 15.48 -2.37
C CYS A 121 7.85 15.21 -3.86
N TRP A 122 6.94 14.42 -4.45
CA TRP A 122 6.99 14.05 -5.84
C TRP A 122 6.70 15.23 -6.78
N THR A 123 7.71 15.63 -7.55
CA THR A 123 7.65 16.73 -8.51
C THR A 123 7.72 16.26 -9.97
N GLY A 124 7.29 15.03 -10.25
CA GLY A 124 7.40 14.41 -11.58
C GLY A 124 8.58 13.46 -11.75
N GLY A 125 9.17 12.97 -10.66
CA GLY A 125 10.22 11.94 -10.67
C GLY A 125 11.61 12.47 -11.06
N ASN A 126 12.36 11.65 -11.81
CA ASN A 126 13.78 11.85 -12.11
C ASN A 126 14.13 13.21 -12.77
N ILE A 127 13.17 13.82 -13.48
CA ILE A 127 13.34 15.15 -14.12
C ILE A 127 12.92 16.29 -13.18
N GLY A 128 12.06 16.01 -12.20
CA GLY A 128 11.47 17.00 -11.30
C GLY A 128 12.22 17.20 -9.99
N TYR A 129 13.01 16.22 -9.55
CA TYR A 129 13.78 16.32 -8.31
C TYR A 129 14.99 17.24 -8.51
N GLY A 130 15.05 18.31 -7.72
CA GLY A 130 16.26 19.11 -7.61
C GLY A 130 17.34 18.36 -6.84
N ALA A 131 18.61 18.71 -7.06
CA ALA A 131 19.75 18.11 -6.35
C ALA A 131 19.71 18.28 -4.82
N ALA A 132 18.82 19.14 -4.31
CA ALA A 132 18.64 19.42 -2.89
C ALA A 132 17.34 18.82 -2.30
N THR A 133 16.51 18.10 -3.08
CA THR A 133 15.25 17.56 -2.57
C THR A 133 15.50 16.35 -1.68
N PRO A 134 15.30 16.45 -0.35
CA PRO A 134 15.72 15.43 0.61
C PRO A 134 14.62 14.40 0.87
N CYS A 135 13.74 14.18 -0.09
CA CYS A 135 12.55 13.34 0.06
C CYS A 135 12.27 12.65 -1.28
N ASP A 136 11.65 11.48 -1.23
CA ASP A 136 11.24 10.75 -2.43
C ASP A 136 9.86 10.11 -2.26
N HIS A 137 9.35 9.55 -3.34
CA HIS A 137 8.01 9.01 -3.46
C HIS A 137 8.04 7.56 -3.89
N PHE A 138 7.36 6.72 -3.13
CA PHE A 138 7.28 5.29 -3.38
C PHE A 138 5.83 4.84 -3.35
N GLY A 139 5.57 3.66 -3.88
CA GLY A 139 4.26 3.07 -3.79
C GLY A 139 4.26 1.59 -4.04
N VAL A 140 3.29 0.92 -3.41
CA VAL A 140 3.04 -0.51 -3.53
C VAL A 140 1.54 -0.77 -3.37
N GLY A 141 1.00 -1.63 -4.24
CA GLY A 141 -0.33 -2.20 -4.11
C GLY A 141 -0.22 -3.67 -3.70
N THR A 142 -1.08 -4.11 -2.79
CA THR A 142 -1.07 -5.48 -2.26
C THR A 142 -2.47 -6.11 -2.20
N ILE A 143 -2.54 -7.42 -2.35
CA ILE A 143 -3.73 -8.22 -2.04
C ILE A 143 -3.73 -8.50 -0.53
N GLY A 144 -4.38 -7.60 0.22
CA GLY A 144 -4.53 -7.73 1.67
C GLY A 144 -3.38 -7.10 2.47
N ASN A 145 -3.49 -7.21 3.79
CA ASN A 145 -2.53 -6.58 4.71
C ASN A 145 -1.31 -7.48 4.95
N PRO A 146 -0.10 -6.92 4.94
CA PRO A 146 1.06 -7.60 5.50
C PRO A 146 0.90 -7.77 7.02
N THR A 147 1.58 -8.75 7.60
CA THR A 147 1.67 -8.90 9.08
C THR A 147 2.53 -7.81 9.70
N LYS A 148 3.47 -7.26 8.92
CA LYS A 148 4.34 -6.15 9.29
C LYS A 148 4.82 -5.43 8.04
N THR A 149 4.81 -4.10 8.07
CA THR A 149 5.49 -3.25 7.07
C THR A 149 6.69 -2.58 7.73
N SER A 150 7.85 -2.64 7.07
CA SER A 150 9.04 -1.89 7.48
C SER A 150 9.61 -1.12 6.30
N TYR A 151 10.20 0.03 6.58
CA TYR A 151 10.78 0.93 5.60
C TYR A 151 12.24 1.22 5.92
N ALA A 152 13.09 1.30 4.91
CA ALA A 152 14.47 1.69 5.09
C ALA A 152 15.02 2.44 3.89
N TRP A 153 15.73 3.54 4.15
CA TRP A 153 16.65 4.11 3.18
C TRP A 153 17.85 3.17 3.01
N LEU A 154 18.39 3.12 1.79
CA LEU A 154 19.63 2.42 1.49
C LEU A 154 20.76 3.44 1.38
N VAL A 155 21.64 3.48 2.38
CA VAL A 155 22.78 4.41 2.43
C VAL A 155 24.08 3.68 2.17
N GLU A 156 25.06 4.37 1.58
CA GLU A 156 26.37 3.77 1.33
C GLU A 156 27.10 3.47 2.64
N SER A 157 27.59 2.25 2.77
CA SER A 157 28.42 1.81 3.88
C SER A 157 29.85 2.35 3.75
N ASN A 158 30.73 1.98 4.69
CA ASN A 158 32.16 2.32 4.60
C ASN A 158 32.87 1.65 3.40
N SER A 159 32.22 0.71 2.71
CA SER A 159 32.70 0.08 1.49
C SER A 159 32.00 0.71 0.27
N PRO A 160 32.72 1.36 -0.65
CA PRO A 160 32.12 1.99 -1.84
C PRO A 160 31.29 1.00 -2.67
N GLY A 161 30.09 1.42 -3.06
CA GLY A 161 29.16 0.58 -3.83
C GLY A 161 28.37 -0.44 -3.01
N VAL A 162 28.55 -0.50 -1.69
CA VAL A 162 27.82 -1.41 -0.80
C VAL A 162 26.84 -0.62 0.04
N LEU A 163 25.55 -0.97 -0.05
CA LEU A 163 24.47 -0.33 0.69
C LEU A 163 24.19 -1.04 2.02
N THR A 164 23.79 -0.26 3.03
CA THR A 164 23.22 -0.71 4.29
C THR A 164 21.88 -0.03 4.52
N THR A 165 21.02 -0.64 5.34
CA THR A 165 19.72 -0.06 5.68
C THR A 165 19.87 1.01 6.77
N ALA A 166 19.07 2.06 6.65
CA ALA A 166 18.77 3.03 7.68
C ALA A 166 17.25 3.06 7.87
N THR A 167 16.78 2.59 9.03
CA THR A 167 15.35 2.40 9.32
C THR A 167 14.59 3.72 9.29
N VAL A 168 13.39 3.67 8.73
CA VAL A 168 12.45 4.79 8.69
C VAL A 168 11.26 4.52 9.61
N ASN A 169 10.96 5.48 10.47
CA ASN A 169 9.83 5.45 11.40
C ASN A 169 8.58 6.09 10.79
N LEU A 170 8.06 5.48 9.72
CA LEU A 170 6.82 5.92 9.05
C LEU A 170 5.72 4.88 9.28
N PRO A 171 4.65 5.19 10.05
CA PRO A 171 3.56 4.25 10.25
C PRO A 171 2.85 3.87 8.93
N ALA A 172 2.59 2.58 8.76
CA ALA A 172 1.81 2.04 7.65
C ALA A 172 0.39 1.67 8.13
N PRO A 173 -0.67 2.08 7.41
CA PRO A 173 -2.04 1.75 7.79
C PRO A 173 -2.41 0.31 7.43
N ILE A 174 -3.06 -0.38 8.36
CA ILE A 174 -3.67 -1.70 8.19
C ILE A 174 -5.17 -1.52 8.05
N TRP A 175 -5.77 -2.16 7.03
CA TRP A 175 -7.18 -1.97 6.69
C TRP A 175 -8.08 -3.10 7.20
N SER A 176 -9.26 -2.76 7.67
CA SER A 176 -10.34 -3.69 7.98
C SER A 176 -11.61 -3.26 7.26
N VAL A 177 -12.24 -4.19 6.55
CA VAL A 177 -13.50 -3.95 5.82
C VAL A 177 -14.52 -4.96 6.27
N THR A 178 -15.59 -4.50 6.93
CA THR A 178 -16.58 -5.38 7.58
C THR A 178 -18.02 -4.93 7.29
N PRO A 179 -18.91 -5.82 6.81
CA PRO A 179 -18.62 -7.17 6.31
C PRO A 179 -17.75 -7.11 5.05
N ALA A 180 -17.19 -8.26 4.65
CA ALA A 180 -16.54 -8.34 3.35
C ALA A 180 -17.52 -7.86 2.25
N PRO A 181 -17.05 -7.09 1.25
CA PRO A 181 -17.90 -6.58 0.19
C PRO A 181 -18.70 -7.72 -0.44
N ASN A 182 -19.99 -7.49 -0.60
CA ASN A 182 -20.89 -8.42 -1.27
C ASN A 182 -22.06 -7.58 -1.77
N PRO A 183 -22.44 -7.67 -3.07
CA PRO A 183 -23.58 -6.92 -3.60
C PRO A 183 -24.90 -7.16 -2.85
N ALA A 184 -25.01 -8.27 -2.10
CA ALA A 184 -26.18 -8.60 -1.29
C ALA A 184 -26.01 -8.29 0.22
N ALA A 185 -24.85 -7.78 0.65
CA ALA A 185 -24.58 -7.41 2.04
C ALA A 185 -24.83 -5.90 2.28
N PRO A 186 -25.06 -5.49 3.54
CA PRO A 186 -25.02 -4.07 3.91
C PRO A 186 -23.71 -3.42 3.49
N ALA A 187 -23.74 -2.10 3.23
CA ALA A 187 -22.54 -1.33 2.95
C ALA A 187 -21.48 -1.55 4.04
N PRO A 188 -20.20 -1.77 3.68
CA PRO A 188 -19.17 -2.11 4.63
C PRO A 188 -18.76 -0.90 5.47
N VAL A 189 -18.33 -1.17 6.69
CA VAL A 189 -17.53 -0.24 7.50
C VAL A 189 -16.07 -0.44 7.11
N VAL A 190 -15.38 0.66 6.80
CA VAL A 190 -13.97 0.66 6.42
C VAL A 190 -13.17 1.35 7.51
N VAL A 191 -12.35 0.57 8.21
CA VAL A 191 -11.47 1.04 9.28
C VAL A 191 -10.02 0.95 8.83
N ALA A 192 -9.21 1.94 9.19
CA ALA A 192 -7.77 1.85 9.06
C ALA A 192 -7.14 2.09 10.42
N GLN A 193 -6.01 1.42 10.64
CA GLN A 193 -5.27 1.51 11.88
C GLN A 193 -3.80 1.75 11.59
N ILE A 194 -3.21 2.74 12.25
CA ILE A 194 -1.77 2.95 12.29
C ILE A 194 -1.24 2.72 13.70
N GLN A 195 0.04 2.37 13.81
CA GLN A 195 0.74 2.16 15.07
C GLN A 195 1.96 3.08 15.12
N ALA A 196 2.15 3.74 16.26
CA ALA A 196 3.34 4.53 16.53
C ALA A 196 4.63 3.69 16.38
N PRO A 197 5.79 4.30 16.09
CA PRO A 197 7.06 3.58 16.02
C PRO A 197 7.32 2.75 17.28
N LYS A 198 8.00 1.61 17.08
CA LYS A 198 8.45 0.80 18.22
C LYS A 198 9.50 1.57 19.01
N PRO A 199 9.54 1.42 20.34
CA PRO A 199 10.56 2.06 21.15
C PRO A 199 11.95 1.50 20.84
N GLU A 200 12.96 2.37 20.86
CA GLU A 200 14.37 1.98 20.75
C GLU A 200 14.82 1.16 21.97
N ILE A 201 14.25 1.49 23.14
CA ILE A 201 14.49 0.80 24.41
C ILE A 201 13.15 0.22 24.86
N GLU A 202 13.04 -1.11 24.91
CA GLU A 202 11.76 -1.82 25.16
C GLU A 202 11.06 -1.42 26.47
N SER A 203 11.81 -0.93 27.47
CA SER A 203 11.27 -0.50 28.76
C SER A 203 10.82 0.97 28.80
N GLN A 204 11.00 1.72 27.71
CA GLN A 204 10.66 3.13 27.58
C GLN A 204 9.56 3.33 26.54
N PHE A 205 8.94 4.50 26.58
CA PHE A 205 8.06 4.94 25.50
C PHE A 205 8.85 5.10 24.20
N GLY A 206 8.17 4.92 23.06
CA GLY A 206 8.77 5.14 21.75
C GLY A 206 8.88 6.63 21.40
N SER A 207 9.50 6.95 20.27
CA SER A 207 9.48 8.33 19.77
C SER A 207 8.05 8.75 19.42
N ALA A 208 7.60 9.88 19.95
CA ALA A 208 6.28 10.41 19.69
C ALA A 208 6.22 11.11 18.32
N ILE A 209 5.08 10.95 17.65
CA ILE A 209 4.80 11.56 16.35
C ILE A 209 3.43 12.21 16.37
N TRP A 210 3.31 13.33 15.68
CA TRP A 210 2.02 13.93 15.36
C TRP A 210 1.50 13.38 14.05
N VAL A 211 0.19 13.09 14.00
CA VAL A 211 -0.48 12.66 12.78
C VAL A 211 -1.71 13.51 12.48
N LYS A 212 -1.89 13.83 11.19
CA LYS A 212 -3.15 14.29 10.62
C LYS A 212 -3.76 13.20 9.76
N VAL A 213 -5.09 13.12 9.71
CA VAL A 213 -5.81 12.18 8.86
C VAL A 213 -6.91 12.89 8.08
N TYR A 214 -6.90 12.67 6.77
CA TYR A 214 -7.93 13.15 5.85
C TYR A 214 -8.56 11.97 5.12
N THR A 215 -9.87 11.98 4.95
CA THR A 215 -10.60 10.83 4.43
C THR A 215 -11.67 11.26 3.44
N THR A 216 -11.73 10.59 2.30
CA THR A 216 -12.82 10.75 1.33
C THR A 216 -13.29 9.39 0.82
N GLU A 217 -14.59 9.31 0.59
CA GLU A 217 -15.21 8.22 -0.17
C GLU A 217 -15.34 8.65 -1.63
N LEU A 218 -15.20 7.71 -2.55
CA LEU A 218 -15.25 7.98 -3.99
C LEU A 218 -16.21 7.01 -4.67
N GLU A 219 -16.99 7.52 -5.61
CA GLU A 219 -17.93 6.73 -6.43
C GLU A 219 -17.23 5.96 -7.57
N ASN A 220 -15.90 5.91 -7.57
CA ASN A 220 -15.09 5.16 -8.53
C ASN A 220 -13.86 4.55 -7.86
N LYS A 221 -13.29 3.54 -8.51
CA LYS A 221 -12.01 2.95 -8.10
C LYS A 221 -10.86 3.95 -8.11
N VAL A 222 -9.86 3.63 -7.31
CA VAL A 222 -8.56 4.30 -7.25
C VAL A 222 -7.49 3.35 -7.77
N GLU A 223 -6.63 3.86 -8.64
CA GLU A 223 -5.40 3.20 -9.08
C GLU A 223 -4.19 3.78 -8.32
N LEU A 224 -3.09 3.02 -8.22
CA LEU A 224 -1.88 3.44 -7.48
C LEU A 224 -1.33 4.78 -7.97
N GLU A 225 -1.42 5.01 -9.27
CA GLU A 225 -1.01 6.21 -9.98
C GLU A 225 -1.79 7.47 -9.57
N GLU A 226 -3.00 7.29 -9.08
CA GLU A 226 -3.88 8.37 -8.64
C GLU A 226 -3.64 8.77 -7.19
N LEU A 227 -2.75 8.05 -6.48
CA LEU A 227 -2.37 8.33 -5.09
C LEU A 227 -1.16 9.28 -4.96
N VAL A 228 -0.76 9.94 -6.04
CA VAL A 228 0.23 11.04 -5.97
C VAL A 228 -0.41 12.31 -5.41
N GLY A 229 0.32 13.10 -4.61
CA GLY A 229 -0.31 14.21 -3.87
C GLY A 229 -0.99 15.28 -4.72
N GLY A 230 -0.50 15.55 -5.94
CA GLY A 230 -1.12 16.50 -6.87
C GLY A 230 -2.42 16.01 -7.54
N ASN A 231 -2.81 14.75 -7.35
CA ASN A 231 -4.01 14.19 -7.96
C ASN A 231 -5.29 14.78 -7.33
N ALA A 232 -6.30 15.03 -8.16
CA ALA A 232 -7.58 15.59 -7.72
C ALA A 232 -8.28 14.77 -6.61
N LYS A 233 -8.14 13.44 -6.61
CA LYS A 233 -8.71 12.56 -5.57
C LYS A 233 -8.02 12.76 -4.22
N VAL A 234 -6.70 12.89 -4.21
CA VAL A 234 -5.93 13.17 -2.98
C VAL A 234 -6.21 14.59 -2.47
N GLN A 235 -6.31 15.56 -3.38
CA GLN A 235 -6.67 16.95 -3.01
C GLN A 235 -8.11 17.05 -2.48
N ALA A 236 -9.05 16.25 -3.01
CA ALA A 236 -10.39 16.12 -2.46
C ALA A 236 -10.39 15.49 -1.06
N ALA A 237 -9.49 14.54 -0.77
CA ALA A 237 -9.35 14.02 0.59
C ALA A 237 -8.92 15.12 1.57
N LYS A 238 -7.95 15.96 1.20
CA LYS A 238 -7.48 17.09 2.03
C LYS A 238 -8.58 18.08 2.43
N SER A 239 -9.69 18.19 1.69
CA SER A 239 -10.81 19.03 2.09
C SER A 239 -11.72 18.40 3.15
N HIS A 240 -11.47 17.14 3.52
CA HIS A 240 -12.24 16.36 4.48
C HIS A 240 -11.32 15.87 5.60
N THR A 241 -11.01 16.76 6.54
CA THR A 241 -10.26 16.40 7.76
C THR A 241 -11.09 15.44 8.61
N GLU A 242 -10.52 14.27 8.88
CA GLU A 242 -11.06 13.32 9.87
C GLU A 242 -10.41 13.58 11.23
N ILE A 243 -9.09 13.77 11.25
CA ILE A 243 -8.30 14.05 12.46
C ILE A 243 -7.34 15.19 12.11
N GLU A 244 -7.49 16.33 12.78
CA GLU A 244 -6.60 17.47 12.56
C GLU A 244 -5.24 17.25 13.22
N TRP A 245 -5.19 16.82 14.49
CA TRP A 245 -3.96 16.42 15.16
C TRP A 245 -4.23 15.30 16.16
N GLN A 246 -3.34 14.31 16.19
CA GLN A 246 -3.26 13.32 17.24
C GLN A 246 -1.79 13.00 17.51
N LEU A 247 -1.37 13.02 18.78
CA LEU A 247 -0.07 12.54 19.22
C LEU A 247 -0.14 11.02 19.37
N LEU A 248 0.80 10.31 18.78
CA LEU A 248 0.94 8.86 18.89
C LEU A 248 2.29 8.51 19.47
N GLN A 249 2.28 7.61 20.46
CA GLN A 249 3.48 7.11 21.10
C GLN A 249 3.25 5.69 21.61
N THR A 250 4.18 4.77 21.35
CA THR A 250 4.09 3.42 21.90
C THR A 250 4.41 3.44 23.39
N ASP A 251 3.49 2.99 24.22
CA ASP A 251 3.65 2.80 25.67
C ASP A 251 4.18 1.37 25.95
N PRO A 252 5.28 1.20 26.69
CA PRO A 252 5.85 -0.12 27.02
C PRO A 252 4.92 -0.96 27.91
N GLY A 253 4.07 -0.34 28.72
CA GLY A 253 3.08 -1.00 29.57
C GLY A 253 1.76 -1.28 28.88
N ASN A 254 1.42 -0.51 27.84
CA ASN A 254 0.21 -0.69 27.02
C ASN A 254 0.45 -0.29 25.55
N PRO A 255 1.05 -1.16 24.71
CA PRO A 255 1.40 -0.81 23.33
C PRO A 255 0.22 -0.37 22.44
N LEU A 256 -1.00 -0.78 22.80
CA LEU A 256 -2.23 -0.39 22.10
C LEU A 256 -2.55 1.10 22.27
N ALA A 257 -2.01 1.77 23.29
CA ALA A 257 -2.17 3.22 23.48
C ALA A 257 -1.52 4.03 22.34
N GLY A 258 -0.53 3.46 21.65
CA GLY A 258 0.11 4.06 20.47
C GLY A 258 -0.63 3.82 19.16
N GLN A 259 -1.85 3.29 19.19
CA GLN A 259 -2.65 3.01 18.00
C GLN A 259 -3.63 4.14 17.71
N LEU A 260 -3.76 4.46 16.43
CA LEU A 260 -4.85 5.30 15.95
C LEU A 260 -5.73 4.49 15.02
N GLU A 261 -7.00 4.35 15.40
CA GLU A 261 -8.05 3.82 14.55
C GLU A 261 -8.85 4.97 13.94
N ASN A 262 -9.14 4.89 12.65
CA ASN A 262 -9.94 5.89 11.96
C ASN A 262 -10.92 5.25 10.93
N GLY A 263 -12.05 5.90 10.70
CA GLY A 263 -13.21 5.42 9.94
C GLY A 263 -14.55 5.56 10.67
N GLY A 264 -14.54 5.94 11.95
CA GLY A 264 -15.73 6.34 12.71
C GLY A 264 -16.83 5.27 12.91
N GLY A 265 -16.58 4.02 12.54
CA GLY A 265 -17.51 2.90 12.69
C GLY A 265 -18.77 2.97 11.80
N ALA A 266 -18.94 4.04 11.02
CA ALA A 266 -20.05 4.21 10.10
C ALA A 266 -19.81 3.40 8.81
N ALA A 267 -20.89 2.87 8.24
CA ALA A 267 -20.83 2.27 6.92
C ALA A 267 -20.53 3.34 5.88
N VAL A 268 -19.74 2.99 4.87
CA VAL A 268 -19.49 3.87 3.72
C VAL A 268 -20.80 4.16 2.97
N GLY A 269 -20.83 5.26 2.23
CA GLY A 269 -21.96 5.60 1.38
C GLY A 269 -22.29 4.50 0.38
N GLU A 270 -23.59 4.33 0.06
CA GLU A 270 -24.09 3.25 -0.81
C GLU A 270 -23.45 3.22 -2.21
N LYS A 271 -22.90 4.35 -2.66
CA LYS A 271 -22.23 4.50 -3.96
C LYS A 271 -20.71 4.45 -3.88
N ALA A 272 -20.13 4.33 -2.68
CA ALA A 272 -18.69 4.29 -2.51
C ALA A 272 -18.13 3.03 -3.18
N GLU A 273 -17.28 3.22 -4.17
CA GLU A 273 -16.48 2.15 -4.78
C GLU A 273 -15.08 2.08 -4.19
N SER A 274 -14.62 3.15 -3.53
CA SER A 274 -13.34 3.17 -2.82
C SER A 274 -13.34 4.15 -1.66
N VAL A 275 -12.43 3.92 -0.71
CA VAL A 275 -12.11 4.85 0.38
C VAL A 275 -10.64 5.22 0.26
N LEU A 276 -10.35 6.53 0.26
CA LEU A 276 -9.00 7.07 0.23
C LEU A 276 -8.73 7.77 1.56
N ARG A 277 -7.55 7.49 2.15
CA ARG A 277 -7.04 8.15 3.34
C ARG A 277 -5.67 8.74 3.09
N ARG A 278 -5.47 9.96 3.56
CA ARG A 278 -4.18 10.62 3.61
C ARG A 278 -3.74 10.79 5.06
N TYR A 279 -2.56 10.28 5.38
CA TYR A 279 -1.88 10.51 6.65
C TYR A 279 -0.71 11.46 6.43
N GLU A 280 -0.52 12.41 7.33
CA GLU A 280 0.66 13.29 7.36
C GLU A 280 1.32 13.16 8.73
N PHE A 281 2.62 12.88 8.75
CA PHE A 281 3.37 12.58 9.96
C PHE A 281 4.46 13.62 10.22
N PHE A 282 4.55 14.05 11.47
CA PHE A 282 5.52 15.04 11.92
C PHE A 282 6.17 14.58 13.23
N ASN A 283 7.43 14.96 13.44
CA ASN A 283 8.11 14.71 14.71
C ASN A 283 7.43 15.48 15.85
N TYR A 284 7.39 14.89 17.05
CA TYR A 284 7.14 15.65 18.27
C TYR A 284 8.45 16.31 18.72
N SER A 285 8.46 17.65 18.83
CA SER A 285 9.63 18.44 19.23
C SER A 285 9.54 19.02 20.65
N GLY A 286 8.52 18.62 21.41
CA GLY A 286 8.33 19.06 22.79
C GLY A 286 9.18 18.29 23.79
N LEU A 287 8.81 18.40 25.07
CA LEU A 287 9.57 17.78 26.16
C LEU A 287 9.23 16.29 26.30
N TYR A 288 10.26 15.51 26.59
CA TYR A 288 10.12 14.13 27.01
C TYR A 288 10.48 14.01 28.50
N ASP A 289 9.82 13.09 29.19
CA ASP A 289 10.32 12.61 30.48
C ASP A 289 11.70 11.95 30.28
N PRO A 290 12.75 12.37 31.02
CA PRO A 290 14.11 11.90 30.79
C PRO A 290 14.34 10.45 31.24
N GLU A 291 13.47 9.87 32.07
CA GLU A 291 13.59 8.50 32.57
C GLU A 291 12.77 7.51 31.73
N THR A 292 11.53 7.87 31.41
CA THR A 292 10.59 6.98 30.71
C THR A 292 10.54 7.22 29.21
N HIS A 293 11.02 8.37 28.74
CA HIS A 293 10.84 8.85 27.37
C HIS A 293 9.37 9.12 26.99
N GLU A 294 8.47 9.32 27.96
CA GLU A 294 7.08 9.70 27.69
C GLU A 294 7.01 11.15 27.16
N ALA A 295 6.23 11.41 26.11
CA ALA A 295 6.03 12.77 25.61
C ALA A 295 5.14 13.56 26.56
N LEU A 296 5.47 14.83 26.78
CA LEU A 296 4.79 15.71 27.75
C LEU A 296 4.14 16.91 27.04
N PRO A 297 3.13 16.70 26.17
CA PRO A 297 2.52 17.77 25.40
C PRO A 297 1.77 18.78 26.28
N VAL A 298 2.03 20.08 26.10
CA VAL A 298 1.47 21.14 26.96
C VAL A 298 -0.02 21.36 26.77
N LEU A 299 -0.57 21.07 25.57
CA LEU A 299 -1.99 21.20 25.25
C LEU A 299 -2.70 19.83 25.18
N GLY A 300 -2.03 18.75 25.57
CA GLY A 300 -2.52 17.39 25.42
C GLY A 300 -2.24 16.79 24.04
N ASP A 301 -2.84 15.63 23.78
CA ASP A 301 -2.53 14.77 22.63
C ASP A 301 -3.31 15.12 21.35
N SER A 302 -4.18 16.12 21.36
CA SER A 302 -5.04 16.46 20.22
C SER A 302 -4.66 17.77 19.53
N HIS A 303 -3.68 18.51 20.06
CA HIS A 303 -3.27 19.81 19.54
C HIS A 303 -1.80 20.07 19.90
N PRO A 304 -0.91 20.33 18.93
CA PRO A 304 0.46 20.69 19.24
C PRO A 304 0.53 22.07 19.90
N GLY A 305 1.23 22.17 21.02
CA GLY A 305 1.64 23.43 21.60
C GLY A 305 2.68 24.17 20.76
N GLU A 306 2.93 25.43 21.11
CA GLU A 306 4.00 26.21 20.49
C GLU A 306 5.36 25.52 20.67
N GLY A 307 6.02 25.19 19.56
CA GLY A 307 7.32 24.49 19.57
C GLY A 307 7.24 22.97 19.73
N GLU A 308 6.06 22.36 19.78
CA GLU A 308 5.90 20.89 19.89
C GLU A 308 5.72 20.19 18.54
N LEU A 309 5.45 20.94 17.47
CA LEU A 309 5.42 20.45 16.10
C LEU A 309 6.82 20.53 15.48
N GLY A 310 7.41 19.37 15.24
CA GLY A 310 8.71 19.22 14.61
C GLY A 310 8.64 19.03 13.10
N ASP A 311 9.75 18.51 12.56
CA ASP A 311 9.92 18.31 11.12
C ASP A 311 8.93 17.29 10.55
N PHE A 312 8.57 17.49 9.28
CA PHE A 312 7.77 16.55 8.51
C PHE A 312 8.57 15.27 8.25
N ILE A 313 7.97 14.11 8.56
CA ILE A 313 8.57 12.79 8.38
C ILE A 313 8.20 12.25 7.00
N GLY A 314 6.93 12.38 6.63
CA GLY A 314 6.37 11.77 5.43
C GLY A 314 4.85 11.81 5.41
N ALA A 315 4.27 11.37 4.30
CA ALA A 315 2.83 11.25 4.14
C ALA A 315 2.45 9.99 3.39
N GLN A 316 1.36 9.35 3.78
CA GLN A 316 0.81 8.14 3.15
C GLN A 316 -0.53 8.48 2.50
N ASN A 317 -0.63 8.35 1.18
CA ASN A 317 -1.88 8.32 0.45
C ASN A 317 -2.24 6.86 0.18
N VAL A 318 -3.27 6.36 0.84
CA VAL A 318 -3.66 4.96 0.78
C VAL A 318 -5.13 4.84 0.41
N ALA A 319 -5.46 3.78 -0.32
CA ALA A 319 -6.84 3.51 -0.70
C ALA A 319 -7.17 2.02 -0.67
N VAL A 320 -8.47 1.75 -0.51
CA VAL A 320 -9.05 0.42 -0.65
C VAL A 320 -10.20 0.46 -1.65
N ASN A 321 -10.18 -0.43 -2.64
CA ASN A 321 -11.28 -0.59 -3.60
C ASN A 321 -12.28 -1.63 -3.10
N LEU A 322 -13.55 -1.26 -3.06
CA LEU A 322 -14.64 -2.04 -2.46
C LEU A 322 -15.35 -2.94 -3.48
N ASN A 323 -15.40 -2.56 -4.78
CA ASN A 323 -16.26 -3.21 -5.78
C ASN A 323 -15.56 -3.53 -7.12
N GLY A 324 -14.37 -4.16 -7.13
CA GLY A 324 -13.63 -4.40 -8.36
C GLY A 324 -13.74 -5.78 -9.03
N ASN A 325 -13.86 -5.83 -10.36
CA ASN A 325 -13.35 -6.98 -11.13
C ASN A 325 -11.82 -7.09 -10.93
N PRO A 326 -11.26 -8.31 -10.80
CA PRO A 326 -9.81 -8.50 -10.69
C PRO A 326 -9.10 -7.80 -11.84
N VAL A 327 -8.07 -6.99 -11.52
CA VAL A 327 -7.05 -6.61 -12.51
C VAL A 327 -6.55 -7.94 -13.06
N GLY A 328 -6.76 -8.13 -14.38
CA GLY A 328 -6.85 -9.46 -14.97
C GLY A 328 -5.79 -10.40 -14.43
N ALA A 329 -6.23 -11.52 -13.83
CA ALA A 329 -5.38 -12.68 -13.70
C ALA A 329 -4.76 -12.87 -15.08
N VAL A 330 -3.46 -12.61 -15.20
CA VAL A 330 -2.71 -12.99 -16.40
C VAL A 330 -3.04 -14.46 -16.56
N PRO A 331 -3.74 -14.89 -17.62
CA PRO A 331 -4.10 -16.29 -17.75
C PRO A 331 -2.78 -17.05 -17.79
N GLU A 332 -2.51 -17.83 -16.76
CA GLU A 332 -1.37 -18.73 -16.81
C GLU A 332 -1.56 -19.61 -18.05
N PRO A 333 -0.53 -19.81 -18.89
CA PRO A 333 -0.66 -20.59 -20.12
C PRO A 333 -1.18 -22.01 -19.88
N ALA A 334 -1.04 -22.52 -18.65
CA ALA A 334 -1.63 -23.79 -18.20
C ALA A 334 -3.18 -23.81 -18.25
N THR A 335 -3.85 -22.70 -17.97
CA THR A 335 -5.33 -22.63 -17.95
C THR A 335 -5.91 -22.74 -19.37
N HIS A 336 -5.24 -22.16 -20.37
CA HIS A 336 -5.61 -22.35 -21.78
C HIS A 336 -5.30 -23.76 -22.29
N ALA A 337 -4.19 -24.36 -21.86
CA ALA A 337 -3.85 -25.75 -22.20
C ALA A 337 -4.87 -26.76 -21.62
N LEU A 338 -5.35 -26.52 -20.39
CA LEU A 338 -6.39 -27.33 -19.76
C LEU A 338 -7.77 -27.14 -20.41
N MET A 339 -8.13 -25.91 -20.79
CA MET A 339 -9.38 -25.66 -21.52
C MET A 339 -9.37 -26.30 -22.92
N LEU A 340 -8.26 -26.16 -23.66
CA LEU A 340 -8.12 -26.72 -25.00
C LEU A 340 -8.07 -28.26 -24.97
N SER A 341 -7.43 -28.86 -23.97
CA SER A 341 -7.44 -30.32 -23.79
C SER A 341 -8.82 -30.86 -23.39
N GLY A 342 -9.56 -30.13 -22.54
CA GLY A 342 -10.95 -30.45 -22.20
C GLY A 342 -11.89 -30.42 -23.42
N LEU A 343 -11.79 -29.39 -24.25
CA LEU A 343 -12.56 -29.26 -25.50
C LEU A 343 -12.20 -30.35 -26.53
N ALA A 344 -10.91 -30.69 -26.65
CA ALA A 344 -10.46 -31.77 -27.53
C ALA A 344 -10.99 -33.15 -27.09
N MET A 345 -11.02 -33.42 -25.78
CA MET A 345 -11.57 -34.66 -25.23
C MET A 345 -13.08 -34.77 -25.46
N ALA A 346 -13.84 -33.68 -25.29
CA ALA A 346 -15.27 -33.65 -25.56
C ALA A 346 -15.58 -33.93 -27.04
N LEU A 347 -14.81 -33.35 -27.97
CA LEU A 347 -14.97 -33.58 -29.41
C LEU A 347 -14.63 -35.02 -29.84
N LEU A 348 -13.64 -35.65 -29.18
CA LEU A 348 -13.30 -37.06 -29.42
C LEU A 348 -14.39 -38.02 -28.92
N VAL A 349 -15.04 -37.71 -27.78
CA VAL A 349 -16.15 -38.51 -27.25
C VAL A 349 -17.40 -38.40 -28.14
N VAL A 350 -17.68 -37.21 -28.69
CA VAL A 350 -18.79 -37.01 -29.63
C VAL A 350 -18.55 -37.76 -30.95
N ARG A 351 -17.32 -37.73 -31.48
CA ARG A 351 -16.97 -38.49 -32.70
C ARG A 351 -17.07 -40.00 -32.52
N ARG A 352 -16.71 -40.54 -31.36
CA ARG A 352 -16.83 -41.98 -31.07
C ARG A 352 -18.26 -42.47 -30.92
N ARG A 353 -19.22 -41.58 -30.68
CA ARG A 353 -20.65 -41.93 -30.59
C ARG A 353 -21.40 -41.84 -31.93
N GLN A 354 -20.75 -41.34 -32.98
CA GLN A 354 -21.32 -41.18 -34.31
C GLN A 354 -20.67 -42.10 -35.37
N GLY A 355 -19.76 -42.98 -34.96
CA GLY A 355 -19.12 -43.99 -35.80
C GLY A 355 -19.72 -45.38 -35.59
#